data_AF-A0A2N2ATC7-F1
#
_entry.id   AF-A0A2N2ATC7-F1
#
_cell.length_a   1.000
_cell.length_b   1.000
_cell.length_c   1.000
_cell.angle_alpha   90.00
_cell.angle_beta   90.00
_cell.angle_gamma   90.00
#
_symmetry.space_group_name_H-M   'P 1'
#
loop_
_entity.id
_entity.type
_entity.pdbx_description
1 polymer ?
#
loop_
_entity_poly.entity_id
_entity_poly.type
_entity_poly.pdbx_seq_one_letter_code
_entity_poly.pdbx_strand_id
1 'polypeptide(L)'
;MFFSNGRSHYKKIRTATIIVIVLFIFYVVGYYVMGYMGLVYMKNDEGKKVYEFIEDMNVDGKKENVKFVNHYYSYYQKNICDSEYTRNNLKIYIDGEEMYYDSISTLGPLLNPKIIDLVEENTKKKQIYVHADGGGPAIPTDYFFYIKKGKVVVSSVKSGF
;
A
#
# COMPACT_ATOMS: atom_id res chain seq x y z
N MET A 1 10.04 -66.76 19.73
CA MET A 1 11.08 -65.80 19.33
C MET A 1 10.38 -64.46 19.10
N PHE A 2 10.34 -63.58 20.10
CA PHE A 2 9.60 -62.32 20.03
C PHE A 2 10.51 -61.16 20.47
N PHE A 3 10.32 -60.03 19.79
CA PHE A 3 10.87 -58.70 20.02
C PHE A 3 12.29 -58.39 19.50
N SER A 4 12.31 -57.70 18.36
CA SER A 4 13.41 -56.79 17.97
C SER A 4 12.95 -55.64 17.05
N ASN A 5 11.77 -55.71 16.42
CA ASN A 5 11.31 -54.65 15.49
C ASN A 5 10.77 -53.36 16.15
N GLY A 6 10.50 -53.35 17.47
CA GLY A 6 9.93 -52.17 18.15
C GLY A 6 10.88 -50.97 18.19
N ARG A 7 12.15 -51.17 18.57
CA ARG A 7 13.11 -50.06 18.77
C ARG A 7 13.41 -49.27 17.50
N SER A 8 13.38 -49.91 16.34
CA SER A 8 13.62 -49.26 15.04
C SER A 8 12.43 -48.36 14.66
N HIS A 9 11.21 -48.81 14.91
CA HIS A 9 10.00 -48.05 14.61
C HIS A 9 9.86 -46.80 15.49
N TYR A 10 10.13 -46.93 16.80
CA TYR A 10 10.12 -45.77 17.71
C TYR A 10 11.18 -44.73 17.37
N LYS A 11 12.39 -45.15 16.93
CA LYS A 11 13.42 -44.23 16.46
C LYS A 11 12.98 -43.48 15.20
N LYS A 12 12.38 -44.18 14.22
CA LYS A 12 11.87 -43.56 12.99
C LYS A 12 10.75 -42.55 13.26
N ILE A 13 9.79 -42.89 14.14
CA ILE A 13 8.70 -41.99 14.53
C ILE A 13 9.27 -40.75 15.22
N ARG A 14 10.21 -40.91 16.18
CA ARG A 14 10.84 -39.79 16.88
C ARG A 14 11.58 -38.86 15.93
N THR A 15 12.33 -39.40 14.97
CA THR A 15 13.02 -38.59 13.96
C THR A 15 12.02 -37.84 13.07
N ALA A 16 10.93 -38.49 12.64
CA ALA A 16 9.89 -37.83 11.86
C ALA A 16 9.21 -36.69 12.63
N THR A 17 8.90 -36.88 13.91
CA THR A 17 8.34 -35.82 14.77
C THR A 17 9.29 -34.62 14.91
N ILE A 18 10.59 -34.86 15.09
CA ILE A 18 11.58 -33.78 15.16
C ILE A 18 11.62 -32.99 13.85
N ILE A 19 11.58 -33.66 12.69
CA ILE A 19 11.58 -32.99 11.39
C ILE A 19 10.35 -32.09 11.23
N VAL A 20 9.16 -32.58 11.60
CA VAL A 20 7.92 -31.78 11.54
C VAL A 20 8.01 -30.55 12.44
N ILE A 21 8.51 -30.70 13.66
CA ILE A 21 8.68 -29.57 14.60
C ILE A 21 9.67 -28.55 14.02
N VAL A 22 10.80 -29.01 13.47
CA VAL A 22 11.81 -28.12 12.87
C VAL A 22 11.23 -27.37 11.68
N LEU A 23 10.49 -28.04 10.78
CA LEU A 23 9.82 -27.39 9.66
C LEU A 23 8.78 -26.36 10.12
N PHE A 24 8.02 -26.67 11.18
CA PHE A 24 7.06 -25.74 11.76
C PHE A 24 7.75 -24.50 12.34
N ILE A 25 8.85 -24.67 13.06
CA ILE A 25 9.65 -23.55 13.58
C ILE A 25 10.16 -22.68 12.43
N PHE A 26 10.74 -23.29 11.39
CA PHE A 26 11.21 -22.54 10.22
C PHE A 26 10.09 -21.78 9.52
N TYR A 27 8.90 -22.37 9.42
CA TYR A 27 7.72 -21.70 8.86
C TYR A 27 7.32 -20.47 9.69
N VAL A 28 7.22 -20.62 11.01
CA VAL A 28 6.86 -19.52 11.92
C VAL A 28 7.92 -18.41 11.88
N VAL A 29 9.21 -18.77 11.99
CA VAL A 29 10.31 -17.79 11.94
C VAL A 29 10.36 -17.08 10.59
N GLY A 30 10.20 -17.81 9.48
CA GLY A 30 10.15 -17.22 8.14
C GLY A 30 9.03 -16.20 8.00
N TYR A 31 7.84 -16.51 8.52
CA TYR A 31 6.70 -15.60 8.55
C TYR A 31 7.02 -14.29 9.31
N TYR A 32 7.61 -14.39 10.50
CA TYR A 32 8.01 -13.20 11.28
C TYR A 32 9.11 -12.38 10.61
N VAL A 33 10.12 -13.02 10.00
CA VAL A 33 11.21 -12.33 9.30
C VAL A 33 10.68 -11.55 8.09
N MET A 34 9.75 -12.12 7.32
CA MET A 34 9.15 -11.42 6.17
C MET A 34 8.31 -10.20 6.58
N GLY A 35 7.54 -10.30 7.67
CA GLY A 35 6.83 -9.15 8.23
C GLY A 35 7.77 -8.04 8.71
N TYR A 36 8.92 -8.41 9.29
CA TYR A 36 9.94 -7.46 9.74
C TYR A 36 10.65 -6.77 8.57
N MET A 37 10.88 -7.45 7.45
CA MET A 37 11.42 -6.82 6.24
C MET A 37 10.51 -5.66 5.77
N GLY A 38 9.18 -5.83 5.80
CA GLY A 38 8.23 -4.76 5.47
C GLY A 38 8.38 -3.51 6.35
N LEU A 39 8.68 -3.68 7.64
CA LEU A 39 8.96 -2.56 8.56
C LEU A 39 10.32 -1.90 8.30
N VAL A 40 11.34 -2.68 7.91
CA VAL A 40 12.67 -2.16 7.58
C VAL A 40 12.62 -1.25 6.34
N TYR A 41 11.84 -1.62 5.31
CA TYR A 41 11.60 -0.77 4.14
C TYR A 41 11.06 0.62 4.53
N MET A 42 10.17 0.72 5.52
CA MET A 42 9.67 2.01 6.02
C MET A 42 10.74 2.86 6.69
N LYS A 43 11.68 2.24 7.41
CA LYS A 43 12.73 2.98 8.13
C LYS A 43 13.80 3.54 7.18
N ASN A 44 14.00 2.90 6.02
CA ASN A 44 15.03 3.26 5.06
C ASN A 44 14.57 4.24 3.96
N ASP A 45 13.35 4.81 4.06
CA ASP A 45 12.72 5.63 3.01
C ASP A 45 12.58 4.90 1.64
N GLU A 46 12.80 3.58 1.61
CA GLU A 46 12.52 2.77 0.43
C GLU A 46 10.99 2.73 0.21
N GLY A 47 10.57 2.94 -1.05
CA GLY A 47 9.14 3.09 -1.39
C GLY A 47 8.57 4.49 -1.15
N LYS A 48 9.38 5.49 -0.80
CA LYS A 48 8.96 6.89 -0.74
C LYS A 48 9.07 7.55 -2.12
N LYS A 49 7.99 8.18 -2.55
CA LYS A 49 7.91 8.97 -3.78
C LYS A 49 7.35 10.35 -3.47
N VAL A 50 7.97 11.35 -4.07
CA VAL A 50 7.64 12.77 -3.87
C VAL A 50 7.42 13.38 -5.24
N TYR A 51 6.29 14.07 -5.38
CA TYR A 51 5.91 14.80 -6.58
C TYR A 51 5.58 16.23 -6.18
N GLU A 52 6.09 17.19 -6.93
CA GLU A 52 5.91 18.61 -6.65
C GLU A 52 5.29 19.28 -7.87
N PHE A 53 4.31 20.17 -7.63
CA PHE A 53 3.58 20.91 -8.64
C PHE A 53 3.52 22.38 -8.22
N ILE A 54 3.48 23.27 -9.22
CA ILE A 54 3.19 24.69 -9.00
C ILE A 54 1.90 24.98 -9.75
N GLU A 55 0.80 25.15 -9.02
CA GLU A 55 -0.53 25.16 -9.62
C GLU A 55 -1.51 26.01 -8.81
N ASP A 56 -2.47 26.65 -9.48
CA ASP A 56 -3.57 27.40 -8.85
C ASP A 56 -4.69 26.43 -8.45
N MET A 57 -4.59 25.88 -7.24
CA MET A 57 -5.49 24.84 -6.74
C MET A 57 -6.87 25.37 -6.33
N ASN A 58 -6.94 26.64 -5.92
CA ASN A 58 -8.18 27.31 -5.49
C ASN A 58 -8.91 28.03 -6.62
N VAL A 59 -8.30 28.13 -7.80
CA VAL A 59 -8.80 28.85 -8.98
C VAL A 59 -9.02 30.34 -8.68
N ASP A 60 -8.13 30.94 -7.89
CA ASP A 60 -8.16 32.35 -7.51
C ASP A 60 -7.08 33.19 -8.23
N GLY A 61 -6.29 32.55 -9.09
CA GLY A 61 -5.18 33.15 -9.83
C GLY A 61 -3.83 33.11 -9.09
N LYS A 62 -3.79 32.70 -7.81
CA LYS A 62 -2.56 32.48 -7.06
C LYS A 62 -2.10 31.04 -7.29
N LYS A 63 -0.82 30.86 -7.59
CA LYS A 63 -0.22 29.51 -7.68
C LYS A 63 0.34 29.08 -6.34
N GLU A 64 -0.01 27.89 -5.91
CA GLU A 64 0.54 27.25 -4.72
C GLU A 64 1.59 26.18 -5.06
N ASN A 65 2.50 25.92 -4.12
CA ASN A 65 3.39 24.76 -4.19
C ASN A 65 2.67 23.54 -3.60
N VAL A 66 2.32 22.58 -4.45
CA VAL A 66 1.65 21.34 -4.06
C VAL A 66 2.67 20.22 -4.01
N LYS A 67 2.82 19.59 -2.86
CA LYS A 67 3.72 18.44 -2.68
C LYS A 67 2.91 17.20 -2.32
N PHE A 68 2.92 16.21 -3.21
CA PHE A 68 2.33 14.90 -2.97
C PHE A 68 3.43 13.91 -2.59
N VAL A 69 3.34 13.36 -1.38
CA VAL A 69 4.25 12.36 -0.86
C VAL A 69 3.47 11.06 -0.67
N ASN A 70 3.97 9.98 -1.25
CA ASN A 70 3.51 8.64 -0.95
C ASN A 70 4.66 7.82 -0.41
N HIS A 71 4.52 7.29 0.80
CA HIS A 71 5.37 6.23 1.31
C HIS A 71 4.60 4.93 1.28
N TYR A 72 4.89 4.09 0.29
CA TYR A 72 4.20 2.82 0.12
C TYR A 72 5.06 1.63 0.54
N TYR A 73 4.38 0.56 0.93
CA TYR A 73 4.99 -0.74 1.11
C TYR A 73 4.08 -1.82 0.52
N SER A 74 4.67 -2.72 -0.25
CA SER A 74 3.96 -3.85 -0.86
C SER A 74 4.23 -5.10 -0.03
N TYR A 75 3.17 -5.74 0.46
CA TYR A 75 3.29 -7.03 1.12
C TYR A 75 3.44 -8.13 0.06
N TYR A 76 4.59 -8.80 0.04
CA TYR A 76 4.91 -9.86 -0.94
C TYR A 76 4.04 -11.14 -0.82
N GLN A 77 3.16 -11.25 0.18
CA GLN A 77 2.39 -12.48 0.47
C GLN A 77 0.98 -12.23 1.05
N LYS A 78 0.12 -11.49 0.35
CA LYS A 78 -1.33 -11.74 0.48
C LYS A 78 -1.78 -12.57 -0.73
N ASN A 79 -2.68 -13.51 -0.50
CA ASN A 79 -3.19 -14.42 -1.53
C ASN A 79 -3.54 -13.61 -2.79
N ILE A 80 -3.28 -14.16 -3.98
CA ILE A 80 -3.57 -13.55 -5.29
C ILE A 80 -5.05 -13.14 -5.42
N CYS A 81 -5.91 -13.64 -4.53
CA CYS A 81 -7.35 -13.33 -4.45
C CYS A 81 -7.71 -12.12 -3.56
N ASP A 82 -6.79 -11.56 -2.77
CA ASP A 82 -7.06 -10.39 -1.92
C ASP A 82 -6.80 -9.10 -2.70
N SER A 83 -7.83 -8.25 -2.83
CA SER A 83 -7.83 -7.04 -3.66
C SER A 83 -6.98 -5.86 -3.12
N GLU A 84 -6.25 -6.02 -2.01
CA GLU A 84 -5.55 -4.92 -1.32
C GLU A 84 -4.29 -5.41 -0.57
N TYR A 85 -3.10 -5.20 -1.14
CA TYR A 85 -1.83 -5.66 -0.55
C TYR A 85 -0.70 -4.62 -0.54
N THR A 86 -0.88 -3.45 -1.15
CA THR A 86 0.03 -2.30 -1.01
C THR A 86 -0.62 -1.26 -0.11
N ARG A 87 0.05 -0.84 0.96
CA ARG A 87 -0.43 0.28 1.79
C ARG A 87 0.35 1.52 1.41
N ASN A 88 -0.38 2.59 1.14
CA ASN A 88 0.14 3.89 0.73
C ASN A 88 -0.09 4.87 1.86
N ASN A 89 0.97 5.42 2.43
CA ASN A 89 0.87 6.47 3.43
C ASN A 89 1.04 7.80 2.70
N LEU A 90 -0.08 8.47 2.47
CA LEU A 90 -0.15 9.67 1.66
C LEU A 90 -0.05 10.90 2.54
N LYS A 91 0.74 11.87 2.09
CA LYS A 91 0.78 13.22 2.64
C LYS A 91 0.70 14.23 1.51
N ILE A 92 -0.16 15.23 1.68
CA ILE A 92 -0.30 16.31 0.70
C ILE A 92 -0.04 17.62 1.41
N TYR A 93 0.89 18.40 0.87
CA TYR A 93 1.22 19.72 1.36
C TYR A 93 0.83 20.79 0.34
N ILE A 94 0.39 21.95 0.81
CA ILE A 94 0.13 23.14 0.01
C ILE A 94 0.88 24.31 0.64
N ASP A 95 1.73 24.99 -0.12
CA ASP A 95 2.61 26.07 0.37
C ASP A 95 3.46 25.66 1.61
N GLY A 96 3.77 24.37 1.73
CA GLY A 96 4.52 23.79 2.83
C GLY A 96 3.69 23.36 4.05
N GLU A 97 2.39 23.66 4.08
CA GLU A 97 1.47 23.21 5.15
C GLU A 97 0.89 21.83 4.83
N GLU A 98 0.87 20.91 5.82
CA GLU A 98 0.29 19.57 5.66
C GLU A 98 -1.24 19.64 5.67
N MET A 99 -1.87 19.39 4.53
CA MET A 99 -3.32 19.53 4.33
C MET A 99 -4.05 18.17 4.30
N TYR A 100 -3.30 17.07 4.15
CA TYR A 100 -3.79 15.69 4.20
C TYR A 100 -2.73 14.76 4.78
N TYR A 101 -3.18 13.84 5.61
CA TYR A 101 -2.42 12.67 6.01
C TYR A 101 -3.38 11.51 6.24
N ASP A 102 -3.23 10.44 5.46
CA ASP A 102 -3.97 9.20 5.66
C ASP A 102 -3.24 8.02 5.02
N SER A 103 -3.65 6.80 5.38
CA SER A 103 -3.17 5.58 4.74
C SER A 103 -4.27 4.89 3.95
N ILE A 104 -4.00 4.58 2.68
CA ILE A 104 -4.92 3.90 1.77
C ILE A 104 -4.31 2.56 1.33
N SER A 105 -5.08 1.48 1.51
CA SER A 105 -4.73 0.15 0.99
C SER A 105 -5.22 0.01 -0.45
N THR A 106 -4.33 -0.43 -1.34
CA THR A 106 -4.55 -0.58 -2.78
C THR A 106 -3.84 -1.83 -3.30
N LEU A 107 -3.99 -2.12 -4.59
CA LEU A 107 -3.28 -3.23 -5.25
C LEU A 107 -1.81 -2.90 -5.49
N GLY A 108 -1.54 -1.75 -6.09
CA GLY A 108 -0.21 -1.26 -6.39
C GLY A 108 0.07 0.10 -5.74
N PRO A 109 1.32 0.56 -5.75
CA PRO A 109 1.66 1.88 -5.25
C PRO A 109 0.94 2.97 -6.02
N LEU A 110 0.44 3.99 -5.32
CA LEU A 110 -0.14 5.19 -5.92
C LEU A 110 0.98 6.10 -6.42
N LEU A 111 1.25 6.03 -7.72
CA LEU A 111 2.34 6.71 -8.39
C LEU A 111 1.82 7.71 -9.42
N ASN A 112 2.68 8.66 -9.78
CA ASN A 112 2.47 9.62 -10.87
C ASN A 112 1.16 10.42 -10.75
N PRO A 113 0.93 11.11 -9.62
CA PRO A 113 -0.20 12.00 -9.46
C PRO A 113 -0.19 13.09 -10.54
N LYS A 114 -1.39 13.54 -10.93
CA LYS A 114 -1.61 14.62 -11.90
C LYS A 114 -2.62 15.60 -11.33
N ILE A 115 -2.46 16.89 -11.61
CA ILE A 115 -3.51 17.86 -11.33
C ILE A 115 -4.48 17.87 -12.53
N ILE A 116 -5.78 17.73 -12.25
CA ILE A 116 -6.84 17.79 -13.25
C ILE A 116 -7.87 18.85 -12.88
N ASP A 117 -8.47 19.46 -13.91
CA ASP A 117 -9.58 20.39 -13.75
C ASP A 117 -10.90 19.63 -13.76
N LEU A 118 -11.72 19.87 -12.72
CA LEU A 118 -13.10 19.42 -12.64
C LEU A 118 -14.02 20.62 -12.95
N VAL A 119 -14.83 20.47 -14.00
CA VAL A 119 -15.84 21.46 -14.38
C VAL A 119 -17.20 20.89 -14.01
N GLU A 120 -17.75 21.31 -12.87
CA GLU A 120 -19.11 20.97 -12.44
C GLU A 120 -19.93 22.24 -12.26
N GLU A 121 -21.10 22.32 -12.91
CA GLU A 121 -22.18 23.29 -12.62
C GLU A 121 -21.68 24.70 -12.25
N ASN A 122 -20.89 25.33 -13.12
CA ASN A 122 -20.31 26.68 -12.96
C ASN A 122 -19.25 26.87 -11.87
N THR A 123 -18.72 25.79 -11.28
CA THR A 123 -17.58 25.83 -10.37
C THR A 123 -16.38 25.15 -11.01
N LYS A 124 -15.27 25.88 -11.15
CA LYS A 124 -13.98 25.30 -11.47
C LYS A 124 -13.33 24.81 -10.18
N LYS A 125 -12.96 23.54 -10.12
CA LYS A 125 -12.21 22.97 -8.99
C LYS A 125 -11.03 22.18 -9.53
N LYS A 126 -9.90 22.21 -8.84
CA LYS A 126 -8.77 21.33 -9.16
C LYS A 126 -8.73 20.13 -8.23
N GLN A 127 -8.27 19.01 -8.76
CA GLN A 127 -8.11 17.77 -8.02
C GLN A 127 -6.75 17.16 -8.33
N ILE A 128 -6.11 16.58 -7.32
CA ILE A 128 -4.99 15.68 -7.51
C ILE A 128 -5.59 14.30 -7.84
N TYR A 129 -5.35 13.84 -9.06
CA TYR A 129 -5.72 12.54 -9.55
C TYR A 129 -4.52 11.59 -9.43
N VAL A 130 -4.74 10.38 -8.92
CA VAL A 130 -3.74 9.32 -8.97
C VAL A 130 -4.41 8.00 -9.33
N HIS A 131 -3.77 7.26 -10.23
CA HIS A 131 -4.26 5.99 -10.73
C HIS A 131 -3.54 4.84 -10.03
N ALA A 132 -4.30 3.86 -9.53
CA ALA A 132 -3.75 2.58 -9.13
C ALA A 132 -3.80 1.62 -10.32
N ASP A 133 -2.66 1.43 -10.98
CA ASP A 133 -2.48 0.34 -11.93
C ASP A 133 -2.79 -0.98 -11.19
N GLY A 134 -3.94 -1.58 -11.48
CA GLY A 134 -4.34 -2.86 -10.89
C GLY A 134 -3.28 -3.93 -11.16
N GLY A 135 -3.09 -4.86 -10.21
CA GLY A 135 -2.27 -6.05 -10.44
C GLY A 135 -3.10 -7.21 -10.98
N GLY A 136 -2.64 -7.88 -12.03
CA GLY A 136 -3.27 -9.11 -12.54
C GLY A 136 -4.72 -8.90 -13.05
N PRO A 137 -5.71 -9.72 -12.67
CA PRO A 137 -7.11 -9.58 -13.11
C PRO A 137 -7.91 -8.50 -12.35
N ALA A 138 -7.26 -7.73 -11.48
CA ALA A 138 -7.96 -6.81 -10.59
C ALA A 138 -8.26 -5.46 -11.27
N ILE A 139 -9.41 -4.88 -10.92
CA ILE A 139 -9.94 -3.66 -11.55
C ILE A 139 -9.08 -2.45 -11.11
N PRO A 140 -8.48 -1.70 -12.06
CA PRO A 140 -7.79 -0.45 -11.74
C PRO A 140 -8.72 0.52 -11.02
N THR A 141 -8.18 1.29 -10.07
CA THR A 141 -8.98 2.21 -9.25
C THR A 141 -8.38 3.60 -9.27
N ASP A 142 -9.25 4.59 -9.46
CA ASP A 142 -8.90 6.00 -9.50
C ASP A 142 -9.16 6.67 -8.15
N TYR A 143 -8.21 7.52 -7.73
CA TYR A 143 -8.32 8.29 -6.50
C TYR A 143 -8.21 9.79 -6.81
N PHE A 144 -9.15 10.57 -6.27
CA PHE A 144 -9.22 12.01 -6.46
C PHE A 144 -9.12 12.72 -5.11
N PHE A 145 -8.20 13.67 -4.99
CA PHE A 145 -8.00 14.49 -3.80
C PHE A 145 -8.28 15.95 -4.12
N TYR A 146 -9.16 16.60 -3.36
CA TYR A 146 -9.58 17.97 -3.63
C TYR A 146 -9.67 18.79 -2.35
N ILE A 147 -9.51 20.11 -2.46
CA ILE A 147 -9.56 21.01 -1.31
C ILE A 147 -11.04 21.29 -0.96
N LYS A 148 -11.40 21.09 0.30
CA LYS A 148 -12.70 21.43 0.85
C LYS A 148 -12.53 21.99 2.25
N LYS A 149 -12.97 23.24 2.45
CA LYS A 149 -12.90 23.95 3.76
C LYS A 149 -11.49 23.95 4.37
N GLY A 150 -10.47 24.22 3.55
CA GLY A 150 -9.07 24.28 4.01
C GLY A 150 -8.45 22.92 4.39
N LYS A 151 -9.04 21.81 3.95
CA LYS A 151 -8.44 20.47 4.06
C LYS A 151 -8.52 19.77 2.73
N VAL A 152 -7.57 18.90 2.44
CA VAL A 152 -7.68 18.00 1.29
C VAL A 152 -8.52 16.78 1.70
N VAL A 153 -9.49 16.44 0.87
CA VAL A 153 -10.44 15.33 1.06
C VAL A 153 -10.32 14.37 -0.10
N VAL A 154 -10.38 13.07 0.19
CA VAL A 154 -10.42 12.03 -0.84
C VAL A 154 -11.86 11.77 -1.28
N SER A 155 -12.10 11.84 -2.59
CA SER A 155 -13.32 11.31 -3.22
C SER A 155 -12.93 10.00 -3.89
N SER A 156 -13.25 8.86 -3.27
CA SER A 156 -13.28 7.61 -4.01
C SER A 156 -14.54 7.63 -4.89
N VAL A 157 -14.39 7.65 -6.21
CA VAL A 157 -15.56 7.55 -7.12
C VAL A 157 -15.41 6.34 -8.02
N LYS A 158 -16.26 5.35 -7.72
CA LYS A 158 -16.71 4.21 -8.52
C LYS A 158 -15.63 3.42 -9.27
N SER A 159 -15.40 2.19 -8.80
CA SER A 159 -15.19 1.04 -9.69
C SER A 159 -16.33 1.01 -10.72
N GLY A 160 -16.12 1.63 -11.87
CA GLY A 160 -17.09 1.70 -12.94
C GLY A 160 -17.02 0.46 -13.81
N PHE A 161 -17.80 -0.56 -13.44
CA PHE A 161 -18.51 -1.45 -14.37
C PHE A 161 -19.86 -1.82 -13.74
#